data_AF-A0A6G0XNJ5-F1
#
_entry.id   AF-A0A6G0XNJ5-F1
#
_cell.length_a   1.000
_cell.length_b   1.000
_cell.length_c   1.000
_cell.angle_alpha   90.00
_cell.angle_beta   90.00
_cell.angle_gamma   90.00
#
_symmetry.space_group_name_H-M   'P 1'
#
loop_
_entity.id
_entity.type
_entity.pdbx_description
1 polymer ?
#
loop_
_entity_poly.entity_id
_entity_poly.type
_entity_poly.pdbx_seq_one_letter_code
_entity_poly.pdbx_strand_id
1 'polypeptide(L)'
;MGNIDFQLLKDSVEQVKARHVPTFVANSTNDPVIETEISRELALAFVPQVTHAEFTSGGHMIQKTQAKALAEALVAWSEAINSPRPKL
;
A
#
# COMPACT_ATOMS: atom_id res chain seq x y z
N MET A 1 -20.03 -3.79 14.65
CA MET A 1 -18.82 -4.20 13.90
C MET A 1 -19.29 -4.66 12.54
N GLY A 2 -18.74 -4.10 11.46
CA GLY A 2 -19.11 -4.47 10.08
C GLY A 2 -18.55 -5.84 9.74
N ASN A 3 -19.33 -6.66 9.03
CA ASN A 3 -18.86 -7.92 8.50
C ASN A 3 -17.85 -7.63 7.39
N ILE A 4 -16.59 -8.06 7.53
CA ILE A 4 -15.58 -7.89 6.49
C ILE A 4 -15.82 -8.97 5.44
N ASP A 5 -16.19 -8.54 4.23
CA ASP A 5 -16.32 -9.43 3.09
C ASP A 5 -14.95 -9.67 2.45
N PHE A 6 -14.33 -10.79 2.82
CA PHE A 6 -13.03 -11.19 2.29
C PHE A 6 -13.07 -11.56 0.81
N GLN A 7 -14.22 -11.98 0.28
CA GLN A 7 -14.33 -12.29 -1.15
C GLN A 7 -14.30 -11.00 -1.96
N LEU A 8 -15.04 -9.97 -1.51
CA LEU A 8 -15.00 -8.65 -2.12
C LEU A 8 -13.58 -8.06 -2.13
N LEU A 9 -12.80 -8.24 -1.05
CA LEU A 9 -11.41 -7.79 -1.00
C LEU A 9 -10.55 -8.48 -2.07
N LYS A 10 -10.66 -9.81 -2.19
CA LYS A 10 -9.92 -10.58 -3.20
C LYS A 10 -10.29 -10.16 -4.61
N ASP A 11 -11.58 -10.00 -4.88
CA ASP A 11 -12.07 -9.57 -6.20
C ASP A 11 -11.56 -8.15 -6.53
N SER A 12 -11.49 -7.27 -5.54
CA SER A 12 -10.95 -5.92 -5.70
C SER A 12 -9.46 -5.93 -6.06
N VAL A 13 -8.66 -6.77 -5.38
CA VAL A 13 -7.24 -6.96 -5.69
C VAL A 13 -7.05 -7.44 -7.13
N GLU A 14 -7.80 -8.44 -7.56
CA GLU A 14 -7.70 -8.99 -8.92
C GLU A 14 -8.11 -7.96 -9.99
N GLN A 15 -9.13 -7.13 -9.73
CA GLN A 15 -9.50 -6.05 -10.66
C GLN A 15 -8.41 -4.98 -10.82
N VAL A 16 -7.76 -4.59 -9.73
CA VAL A 16 -6.66 -3.61 -9.74
C VAL A 16 -5.44 -4.17 -10.49
N LYS A 17 -5.14 -5.46 -10.30
CA LYS A 17 -4.06 -6.17 -11.01
C LYS A 17 -4.32 -6.30 -12.50
N ALA A 18 -5.51 -6.75 -12.89
CA ALA A 18 -5.88 -6.90 -14.30
C ALA A 18 -5.75 -5.58 -15.08
N ARG A 19 -5.97 -4.44 -14.41
CA ARG A 19 -5.84 -3.09 -14.99
C ARG A 19 -4.43 -2.50 -14.89
N HIS A 20 -3.48 -3.23 -14.32
CA HIS A 20 -2.09 -2.79 -14.11
C HIS A 20 -2.00 -1.45 -13.38
N VAL A 21 -2.94 -1.20 -12.45
CA VAL A 21 -2.97 0.05 -11.69
C VAL A 21 -1.82 0.02 -10.68
N PRO A 22 -0.87 0.98 -10.75
CA PRO A 22 0.20 1.06 -9.77
C PRO A 22 -0.39 1.21 -8.37
N THR A 23 0.14 0.46 -7.40
CA THR A 23 -0.38 0.41 -6.04
C THR A 23 0.67 0.84 -5.04
N PHE A 24 0.27 1.61 -4.03
CA PHE A 24 1.11 1.98 -2.89
C PHE A 24 0.46 1.49 -1.61
N VAL A 25 1.19 0.70 -0.82
CA VAL A 25 0.74 0.22 0.48
C VAL A 25 1.66 0.79 1.54
N ALA A 26 1.10 1.33 2.61
CA ALA A 26 1.87 1.77 3.77
C ALA A 26 1.24 1.30 5.07
N ASN A 27 2.07 0.88 6.01
CA ASN A 27 1.65 0.42 7.34
C ASN A 27 2.66 0.83 8.41
N SER A 28 2.23 0.82 9.68
CA SER A 28 3.14 0.86 10.81
C SER A 28 3.25 -0.51 11.46
N THR A 29 4.45 -0.91 11.87
CA THR A 29 4.68 -2.17 12.60
C THR A 29 4.17 -2.14 14.03
N ASN A 30 3.80 -0.96 14.54
CA ASN A 30 3.21 -0.79 15.87
C ASN A 30 1.71 -0.40 15.81
N ASP A 31 1.03 -0.68 14.69
CA ASP A 31 -0.43 -0.53 14.59
C ASP A 31 -1.12 -1.51 15.56
N PRO A 32 -1.93 -1.02 16.53
CA PRO A 32 -2.62 -1.88 17.49
C PRO A 32 -3.91 -2.52 16.92
N VAL A 33 -4.31 -2.17 15.71
CA VAL A 33 -5.55 -2.62 15.06
C VAL A 33 -5.27 -3.62 13.95
N ILE A 34 -4.22 -3.40 13.15
CA ILE A 34 -3.85 -4.26 12.03
C ILE A 34 -2.46 -4.84 12.25
N GLU A 35 -2.38 -6.16 12.31
CA GLU A 35 -1.10 -6.88 12.39
C GLU A 35 -0.24 -6.61 11.15
N THR A 36 1.07 -6.51 11.35
CA THR A 36 2.03 -6.17 10.28
C THR A 36 1.94 -7.18 9.13
N GLU A 37 1.73 -8.45 9.46
CA GLU A 37 1.63 -9.59 8.56
C GLU A 37 0.46 -9.43 7.58
N ILE A 38 -0.68 -8.87 8.03
CA ILE A 38 -1.84 -8.62 7.17
C ILE A 38 -1.51 -7.56 6.11
N SER A 39 -0.81 -6.49 6.52
CA SER A 39 -0.38 -5.44 5.58
C SER A 39 0.62 -5.97 4.56
N ARG A 40 1.53 -6.86 4.99
CA ARG A 40 2.50 -7.53 4.12
C ARG A 40 1.81 -8.48 3.13
N GLU A 41 0.83 -9.26 3.59
CA GLU A 41 0.03 -10.13 2.71
C GLU A 41 -0.70 -9.32 1.63
N LEU A 42 -1.32 -8.20 2.02
CA LEU A 42 -1.96 -7.29 1.08
C LEU A 42 -0.97 -6.74 0.05
N ALA A 43 0.22 -6.29 0.49
CA ALA A 43 1.26 -5.81 -0.42
C ALA A 43 1.69 -6.92 -1.40
N LEU A 44 1.96 -8.13 -0.91
CA LEU A 44 2.34 -9.28 -1.73
C LEU A 44 1.28 -9.63 -2.78
N ALA A 45 0.00 -9.45 -2.46
CA ALA A 45 -1.08 -9.72 -3.41
C ALA A 45 -1.00 -8.83 -4.66
N PHE A 46 -0.44 -7.61 -4.54
CA PHE A 46 -0.26 -6.64 -5.62
C PHE A 46 1.11 -6.72 -6.33
N VAL A 47 1.97 -7.71 -6.04
CA VAL A 47 3.21 -7.89 -6.80
C VAL A 47 2.91 -8.20 -8.28
N PRO A 48 3.66 -7.62 -9.25
CA PRO A 48 4.85 -6.77 -9.11
C PRO A 48 4.57 -5.25 -9.12
N GLN A 49 3.31 -4.82 -9.12
CA GLN A 49 2.90 -3.42 -9.34
C GLN A 49 2.78 -2.59 -8.06
N VAL A 50 3.35 -3.08 -6.95
CA VAL A 50 3.24 -2.47 -5.62
C VAL A 50 4.54 -1.80 -5.18
N THR A 51 4.42 -0.66 -4.52
CA THR A 51 5.46 -0.13 -3.63
C THR A 51 4.95 -0.23 -2.20
N HIS A 52 5.74 -0.85 -1.32
CA HIS A 52 5.37 -1.06 0.07
C HIS A 52 6.29 -0.26 0.99
N ALA A 53 5.71 0.64 1.78
CA ALA A 53 6.42 1.48 2.75
C ALA A 53 6.04 1.07 4.17
N GLU A 54 6.97 0.44 4.88
CA GLU A 54 6.79 0.01 6.26
C GLU A 54 7.43 1.00 7.23
N PHE A 55 6.65 1.52 8.18
CA PHE A 55 7.09 2.44 9.21
C PHE A 55 7.25 1.70 10.55
N THR A 56 8.30 1.99 11.31
CA THR A 56 8.49 1.35 12.63
C THR A 56 7.57 1.91 13.72
N SER A 57 6.94 3.07 13.47
CA SER A 57 6.06 3.74 14.41
C SER A 57 5.00 4.61 13.72
N GLY A 58 3.88 4.85 14.39
CA GLY A 58 2.79 5.72 13.93
C GLY A 58 1.39 5.20 14.27
N GLY A 59 1.31 3.95 14.73
CA GLY A 59 0.07 3.28 15.08
C GLY A 59 -0.87 3.17 13.89
N HIS A 60 -2.18 3.09 14.18
CA HIS A 60 -3.21 2.99 13.15
C HIS A 60 -3.39 4.25 12.30
N MET A 61 -2.91 5.38 12.78
CA MET A 61 -3.10 6.70 12.17
C MET A 61 -1.79 7.23 11.57
N ILE A 62 -1.07 6.37 10.83
CA ILE A 62 0.23 6.71 10.22
C ILE A 62 0.19 7.99 9.39
N GLN A 63 -0.95 8.28 8.75
CA GLN A 63 -1.16 9.50 7.95
C GLN A 63 -1.14 10.78 8.78
N LYS A 64 -1.37 10.70 10.11
CA LYS A 64 -1.25 11.84 11.04
C LYS A 64 0.13 11.89 11.67
N THR A 65 0.64 10.74 12.12
CA THR A 65 1.87 10.66 12.93
C THR A 65 3.14 10.67 12.09
N GLN A 66 3.08 10.16 10.86
CA GLN A 66 4.18 10.10 9.89
C GLN A 66 3.86 10.94 8.65
N ALA A 67 2.99 11.95 8.77
CA ALA A 67 2.43 12.70 7.63
C ALA A 67 3.49 13.17 6.62
N LYS A 68 4.61 13.75 7.12
CA LYS A 68 5.70 14.23 6.27
C LYS A 68 6.38 13.08 5.51
N ALA A 69 6.84 12.06 6.23
CA ALA A 69 7.55 10.93 5.63
C ALA A 69 6.65 10.12 4.67
N LEU A 70 5.37 9.96 5.02
CA LEU A 70 4.37 9.33 4.15
C LEU A 70 4.13 10.15 2.87
N ALA A 71 4.03 11.48 2.99
CA ALA A 71 3.87 12.35 1.83
C ALA A 71 5.10 12.31 0.91
N GLU A 72 6.31 12.34 1.47
CA GLU A 72 7.56 12.20 0.71
C GLU A 72 7.62 10.86 -0.04
N ALA A 73 7.23 9.76 0.62
CA ALA A 73 7.16 8.44 -0.02
C ALA A 73 6.11 8.37 -1.15
N LEU A 74 4.94 8.99 -0.96
CA LEU A 74 3.89 9.07 -1.97
C LEU A 74 4.32 9.89 -3.19
N VAL A 75 5.02 11.01 -2.99
CA VAL A 75 5.58 11.83 -4.07
C VAL A 75 6.61 11.03 -4.86
N ALA A 76 7.58 10.42 -4.18
CA ALA A 76 8.62 9.62 -4.82
C ALA A 76 8.04 8.44 -5.62
N TRP A 77 7.04 7.75 -5.06
CA TRP A 77 6.32 6.69 -5.76
C TRP A 77 5.58 7.21 -7.00
N SER A 78 4.85 8.32 -6.87
CA SER A 78 4.11 8.94 -7.97
C SER A 78 5.04 9.36 -9.13
N GLU A 79 6.20 9.94 -8.81
CA GLU A 79 7.21 10.31 -9.81
C GLU A 79 7.80 9.08 -10.51
N ALA A 80 8.07 8.00 -9.75
CA ALA A 80 8.61 6.75 -10.31
C ALA A 80 7.65 6.10 -11.31
N ILE A 81 6.33 6.10 -11.04
CA ILE A 81 5.33 5.50 -11.93
C ILE A 81 4.97 6.39 -13.13
N ASN A 82 5.19 7.72 -13.03
CA ASN A 82 4.96 8.68 -14.10
C ASN A 82 6.22 8.94 -14.95
N SER A 83 7.37 8.39 -14.56
CA SER A 83 8.62 8.56 -15.31
C SER A 83 8.51 7.95 -16.71
N PRO A 84 8.92 8.66 -17.78
CA PRO A 84 8.86 8.13 -19.14
C PRO A 84 9.65 6.82 -19.22
N ARG A 85 9.02 5.74 -19.66
CA ARG A 85 9.75 4.51 -19.97
C ARG A 85 10.80 4.83 -21.05
N PRO A 86 12.07 4.44 -20.87
CA PRO A 86 13.07 4.61 -21.92
C PRO A 86 12.58 3.91 -23.19
N LYS A 87 12.61 4.63 -24.31
CA LYS A 87 12.36 4.05 -25.63
C LYS A 87 13.54 3.12 -25.94
N LEU A 88 13.24 1.83 -26.11
CA LEU A 88 14.19 0.83 -26.64
C LEU A 88 14.55 1.15 -28.09
#